data_AF-A0A328RU38-F1
#
_entry.id   AF-A0A328RU38-F1
#
_cell.length_a   1.000
_cell.length_b   1.000
_cell.length_c   1.000
_cell.angle_alpha   90.00
_cell.angle_beta   90.00
_cell.angle_gamma   90.00
#
_symmetry.space_group_name_H-M   'P 1'
#
loop_
_entity.id
_entity.type
_entity.pdbx_description
1 polymer ?
#
loop_
_entity_poly.entity_id
_entity_poly.type
_entity_poly.pdbx_seq_one_letter_code
_entity_poly.pdbx_strand_id
1 'polypeptide(L)'
;MVDLKHNELELFNSDGEYSQDFISLVEDASSGACYHRLEDILDEKKIRYDKNQLNLVISKTEDAIISQLTYYAYLFYAYMEASQDWGDAGEHQVKVSFCRNILNLEPEEDISQEHVYEFMNKVQYEIKQRSLIDINIEKAKQDLKKAKIDILGQSLGIHQAENINRLLWLINSKCFFQGGFYGYYIEFILGEGSHSKRGKYQIFEFQKEYIRSPNTIVAMAAVIGKDEIFIRKESLLTIFNQKWVPCLGSELMDIDRNDINQTISEGIKDIVFDLYNVQTVNEIKNIQSEWLGDMGDTIICHELGHGIIQHHILPQEIAAIGEATKMAGENIFTALLEVLADLAPSNEKICGPLVNMSEISKNNQNKAERMYFMYFSDIWFFDTQDEYMFDYTDCMALVMLSFIDDDKSVNFNELSKQLNYKSRDLNLIRWLVEITKSGLEDLMQIIKSSTFNRQSQVLTYADSEQHIKATVVSKMRKTDSLTDYNFSASFWSEMVEFSLQTSNKSEDIKDFIKNYKNVVLNGLMKLLNSKVANNYLDNTREFIHRECIRLNINS
;
A
#
# COMPACT_ATOMS: atom_id res chain seq x y z
N MET A 1 -10.94 -23.20 -29.79
CA MET A 1 -11.66 -24.46 -29.52
C MET A 1 -10.94 -25.67 -30.11
N VAL A 2 -10.18 -26.34 -29.25
CA VAL A 2 -9.42 -27.56 -29.54
C VAL A 2 -10.40 -28.74 -29.65
N ASP A 3 -10.35 -29.46 -30.77
CA ASP A 3 -11.09 -30.71 -30.99
C ASP A 3 -10.31 -31.85 -30.32
N LEU A 4 -10.57 -32.08 -29.03
CA LEU A 4 -9.90 -33.14 -28.26
C LEU A 4 -10.41 -34.50 -28.76
N LYS A 5 -9.57 -35.19 -29.55
CA LYS A 5 -9.89 -36.47 -30.21
C LYS A 5 -10.09 -37.64 -29.24
N HIS A 6 -9.77 -37.47 -27.96
CA HIS A 6 -9.81 -38.48 -26.93
C HIS A 6 -10.65 -38.02 -25.74
N ASN A 7 -11.40 -38.94 -25.12
CA ASN A 7 -12.17 -38.69 -23.89
C ASN A 7 -11.28 -38.51 -22.65
N GLU A 8 -9.97 -38.33 -22.82
CA GLU A 8 -8.97 -38.22 -21.77
C GLU A 8 -7.94 -37.15 -22.18
N LEU A 9 -7.64 -36.23 -21.26
CA LEU A 9 -6.63 -35.21 -21.43
C LEU A 9 -5.32 -35.70 -20.82
N GLU A 10 -4.31 -35.89 -21.67
CA GLU A 10 -2.94 -36.06 -21.21
C GLU A 10 -2.41 -34.70 -20.75
N LEU A 11 -2.01 -34.57 -19.47
CA LEU A 11 -1.44 -33.30 -18.96
C LEU A 11 0.06 -33.18 -19.27
N PHE A 12 0.74 -34.31 -19.38
CA PHE A 12 2.17 -34.40 -19.68
C PHE A 12 2.43 -35.31 -20.87
N ASN A 13 3.44 -34.96 -21.67
CA ASN A 13 3.97 -35.84 -22.71
C ASN A 13 4.92 -36.91 -22.12
N SER A 14 5.46 -37.77 -22.99
CA SER A 14 6.41 -38.83 -22.59
C SER A 14 7.71 -38.31 -21.96
N ASP A 15 8.08 -37.06 -22.22
CA ASP A 15 9.29 -36.41 -21.70
C ASP A 15 9.03 -35.70 -20.35
N GLY A 16 7.79 -35.73 -19.85
CA GLY A 16 7.39 -35.08 -18.59
C GLY A 16 7.18 -33.58 -18.71
N GLU A 17 7.14 -33.03 -19.92
CA GLU A 17 6.76 -31.65 -20.24
C GLU A 17 5.23 -31.55 -20.39
N TYR A 18 4.68 -30.34 -20.30
CA TYR A 18 3.25 -30.12 -20.55
C TYR A 18 2.85 -30.56 -21.97
N SER A 19 1.77 -31.33 -22.09
CA SER A 19 1.30 -31.77 -23.40
C SER A 19 0.77 -30.59 -24.23
N GLN A 20 0.87 -30.69 -25.56
CA GLN A 20 0.35 -29.64 -26.45
C GLN A 20 -1.16 -29.47 -26.32
N ASP A 21 -1.90 -30.55 -26.07
CA ASP A 21 -3.34 -30.53 -25.86
C ASP A 21 -3.70 -29.77 -24.57
N PHE A 22 -2.94 -29.98 -23.50
CA PHE A 22 -3.11 -29.26 -22.24
C PHE A 22 -2.80 -27.76 -22.40
N ILE A 23 -1.67 -27.41 -23.03
CA ILE A 23 -1.32 -26.00 -23.29
C ILE A 23 -2.39 -25.31 -24.15
N SER A 24 -2.83 -25.97 -25.22
CA SER A 24 -3.88 -25.42 -26.11
C SER A 24 -5.21 -25.23 -25.37
N LEU A 25 -5.55 -26.13 -24.43
CA LEU A 25 -6.73 -25.98 -23.57
C LEU A 25 -6.58 -24.80 -22.60
N VAL A 26 -5.41 -24.62 -21.99
CA VAL A 26 -5.12 -23.49 -21.09
C VAL A 26 -5.18 -22.16 -21.83
N GLU A 27 -4.63 -22.08 -23.04
CA GLU A 27 -4.71 -20.88 -23.89
C GLU A 27 -6.16 -20.53 -24.26
N ASP A 28 -6.94 -21.52 -24.70
CA ASP A 28 -8.37 -21.35 -25.04
C ASP A 28 -9.17 -20.92 -23.79
N ALA A 29 -8.98 -21.60 -22.66
CA ALA A 29 -9.67 -21.33 -21.41
C ALA A 29 -9.31 -19.96 -20.81
N SER A 30 -8.03 -19.60 -20.81
CA SER A 30 -7.57 -18.31 -20.30
C SER A 30 -8.00 -17.15 -21.20
N SER A 31 -8.30 -17.38 -22.48
CA SER A 31 -8.87 -16.34 -23.34
C SER A 31 -10.36 -16.04 -23.09
N GLY A 32 -11.07 -16.94 -22.39
CA GLY A 32 -12.46 -16.79 -21.97
C GLY A 32 -12.60 -15.89 -20.73
N ALA A 33 -13.61 -15.04 -20.71
CA ALA A 33 -13.79 -13.97 -19.71
C ALA A 33 -14.25 -14.41 -18.30
N CYS A 34 -13.90 -15.62 -17.83
CA CYS A 34 -14.37 -16.13 -16.54
C CYS A 34 -13.30 -16.93 -15.79
N TYR A 35 -13.22 -16.72 -14.47
CA TYR A 35 -12.44 -17.49 -13.49
C TYR A 35 -12.96 -18.94 -13.33
N HIS A 36 -13.00 -19.72 -14.42
CA HIS A 36 -13.35 -21.14 -14.36
C HIS A 36 -12.15 -21.97 -13.90
N ARG A 37 -12.41 -22.99 -13.08
CA ARG A 37 -11.39 -23.99 -12.77
C ARG A 37 -11.30 -24.97 -13.93
N LEU A 38 -10.11 -25.48 -14.17
CA LEU A 38 -9.85 -26.50 -15.19
C LEU A 38 -10.72 -27.73 -14.94
N GLU A 39 -10.89 -28.14 -13.68
CA GLU A 39 -11.78 -29.23 -13.30
C GLU A 39 -13.22 -28.99 -13.79
N ASP A 40 -13.76 -27.78 -13.63
CA ASP A 40 -15.11 -27.43 -14.08
C ASP A 40 -15.25 -27.56 -15.61
N ILE A 41 -14.23 -27.10 -16.35
CA ILE A 41 -14.19 -27.18 -17.81
C ILE A 41 -14.11 -28.63 -18.28
N LEU A 42 -13.29 -29.44 -17.62
CA LEU A 42 -13.11 -30.86 -17.94
C LEU A 42 -14.39 -31.65 -17.64
N ASP A 43 -15.04 -31.36 -16.50
CA ASP A 43 -16.30 -31.99 -16.09
C ASP A 43 -17.45 -31.62 -17.05
N GLU A 44 -17.58 -30.34 -17.44
CA GLU A 44 -18.57 -29.89 -18.43
C GLU A 44 -18.40 -30.61 -19.76
N LYS A 45 -17.15 -30.75 -20.21
CA LYS A 45 -16.80 -31.42 -21.47
C LYS A 45 -16.73 -32.95 -21.36
N LYS A 46 -16.92 -33.51 -20.16
CA LYS A 46 -16.81 -34.95 -19.87
C LYS A 46 -15.45 -35.55 -20.26
N ILE A 47 -14.38 -34.77 -20.13
CA ILE A 47 -13.01 -35.18 -20.40
C ILE A 47 -12.43 -35.77 -19.11
N ARG A 48 -11.92 -36.99 -19.18
CA ARG A 48 -11.22 -37.62 -18.06
C ARG A 48 -9.82 -37.04 -17.91
N TYR A 49 -9.35 -36.98 -16.68
CA TYR A 49 -7.99 -36.55 -16.35
C TYR A 49 -7.52 -37.26 -15.08
N ASP A 50 -6.21 -37.36 -14.91
CA ASP A 50 -5.60 -37.88 -13.68
C ASP A 50 -5.41 -36.73 -12.67
N LYS A 51 -6.08 -36.84 -11.52
CA LYS A 51 -5.95 -35.87 -10.42
C LYS A 51 -4.53 -35.77 -9.87
N ASN A 52 -3.76 -36.86 -9.88
CA ASN A 52 -2.37 -36.83 -9.44
C ASN A 52 -1.50 -36.04 -10.43
N GLN A 53 -1.76 -36.16 -11.73
CA GLN A 53 -1.11 -35.34 -12.73
C GLN A 53 -1.52 -33.87 -12.60
N LEU A 54 -2.78 -33.57 -12.30
CA LEU A 54 -3.21 -32.19 -12.05
C LEU A 54 -2.49 -31.58 -10.85
N ASN A 55 -2.38 -32.31 -9.74
CA ASN A 55 -1.60 -31.86 -8.58
C ASN A 55 -0.12 -31.64 -8.93
N LEU A 56 0.46 -32.47 -9.80
CA LEU A 56 1.82 -32.27 -10.30
C LEU A 56 1.94 -31.05 -11.22
N VAL A 57 0.91 -30.73 -12.03
CA VAL A 57 0.87 -29.49 -12.81
C VAL A 57 0.90 -28.29 -11.86
N ILE A 58 0.08 -28.31 -10.80
CA ILE A 58 0.03 -27.24 -9.80
C ILE A 58 1.41 -27.04 -9.16
N SER A 59 2.00 -28.10 -8.58
CA SER A 59 3.28 -27.97 -7.88
C SER A 59 4.40 -27.52 -8.82
N LYS A 60 4.51 -28.10 -10.02
CA LYS A 60 5.52 -27.68 -11.02
C LYS A 60 5.34 -26.21 -11.43
N THR A 61 4.09 -25.75 -11.54
CA THR A 61 3.79 -24.35 -11.90
C THR A 61 4.21 -23.41 -10.77
N GLU A 62 3.83 -23.72 -9.53
CA GLU A 62 4.17 -22.92 -8.34
C GLU A 62 5.69 -22.85 -8.15
N ASP A 63 6.40 -23.99 -8.21
CA ASP A 63 7.86 -24.06 -8.10
C ASP A 63 8.56 -23.25 -9.19
N ALA A 64 8.07 -23.30 -10.43
CA ALA A 64 8.64 -22.54 -11.54
C ALA A 64 8.49 -21.03 -11.34
N ILE A 65 7.34 -20.57 -10.83
CA ILE A 65 7.12 -19.15 -10.53
C ILE A 65 8.00 -18.71 -9.36
N ILE A 66 8.04 -19.48 -8.27
CA ILE A 66 8.90 -19.21 -7.10
C ILE A 66 10.36 -19.07 -7.52
N SER A 67 10.86 -19.98 -8.35
CA SER A 67 12.25 -19.95 -8.84
C SER A 67 12.55 -18.68 -9.65
N GLN A 68 11.67 -18.30 -10.56
CA GLN A 68 11.82 -17.09 -11.38
C GLN A 68 11.76 -15.81 -10.54
N LEU A 69 10.81 -15.73 -9.61
CA LEU A 69 10.68 -14.59 -8.70
C LEU A 69 11.86 -14.50 -7.73
N THR A 70 12.37 -15.63 -7.25
CA THR A 70 13.57 -15.67 -6.42
C THR A 70 14.76 -15.10 -7.17
N TYR A 71 14.93 -15.42 -8.46
CA TYR A 71 15.96 -14.79 -9.28
C TYR A 71 15.80 -13.27 -9.34
N TYR A 72 14.59 -12.76 -9.59
CA TYR A 72 14.35 -11.32 -9.63
C TYR A 72 14.55 -10.64 -8.27
N ALA A 73 14.20 -11.30 -7.16
CA ALA A 73 14.43 -10.77 -5.81
C ALA A 73 15.93 -10.56 -5.55
N TYR A 74 16.76 -11.56 -5.87
CA TYR A 74 18.23 -11.44 -5.74
C TYR A 74 18.84 -10.45 -6.74
N LEU A 75 18.36 -10.42 -7.99
CA LEU A 75 18.78 -9.41 -8.97
C LEU A 75 18.49 -8.00 -8.46
N PHE A 76 17.30 -7.80 -7.88
CA PHE A 76 16.90 -6.50 -7.37
C PHE A 76 17.70 -6.11 -6.11
N TYR A 77 17.92 -7.03 -5.19
CA TYR A 77 18.78 -6.79 -4.03
C TYR A 77 20.22 -6.45 -4.45
N ALA A 78 20.80 -7.20 -5.40
CA ALA A 78 22.12 -6.92 -5.94
C ALA A 78 22.18 -5.54 -6.63
N TYR A 79 21.11 -5.16 -7.36
CA TYR A 79 20.97 -3.82 -7.93
C TYR A 79 21.03 -2.75 -6.85
N MET A 80 20.23 -2.88 -5.79
CA MET A 80 20.20 -1.92 -4.67
C MET A 80 21.57 -1.79 -3.99
N GLU A 81 22.25 -2.90 -3.72
CA GLU A 81 23.61 -2.85 -3.14
C GLU A 81 24.64 -2.21 -4.08
N ALA A 82 24.57 -2.48 -5.39
CA ALA A 82 25.52 -1.91 -6.34
C ALA A 82 25.26 -0.41 -6.60
N SER A 83 24.00 0.01 -6.65
CA SER A 83 23.61 1.40 -6.92
C SER A 83 23.57 2.28 -5.67
N GLN A 84 23.50 1.68 -4.48
CA GLN A 84 23.18 2.36 -3.21
C GLN A 84 21.81 3.04 -3.22
N ASP A 85 20.93 2.60 -4.12
CA ASP A 85 19.57 3.10 -4.27
C ASP A 85 18.58 2.12 -3.63
N TRP A 86 18.19 2.41 -2.40
CA TRP A 86 17.32 1.58 -1.57
C TRP A 86 15.85 2.01 -1.61
N GLY A 87 15.51 3.01 -2.41
CA GLY A 87 14.17 3.62 -2.46
C GLY A 87 13.74 4.27 -1.13
N ASP A 88 12.45 4.56 -1.03
CA ASP A 88 11.85 5.28 0.10
C ASP A 88 11.96 4.52 1.43
N ALA A 89 12.02 3.18 1.40
CA ALA A 89 12.12 2.33 2.58
C ALA A 89 13.49 2.41 3.28
N GLY A 90 14.55 2.76 2.55
CA GLY A 90 15.91 2.79 3.06
C GLY A 90 16.56 1.41 3.27
N GLU A 91 17.89 1.42 3.39
CA GLU A 91 18.71 0.20 3.43
C GLU A 91 18.33 -0.75 4.58
N HIS A 92 18.11 -0.20 5.77
CA HIS A 92 17.88 -1.02 6.96
C HIS A 92 16.58 -1.83 6.86
N GLN A 93 15.46 -1.18 6.52
CA GLN A 93 14.16 -1.84 6.40
C GLN A 93 14.14 -2.87 5.29
N VAL A 94 14.77 -2.58 4.15
CA VAL A 94 14.93 -3.53 3.04
C VAL A 94 15.71 -4.76 3.49
N LYS A 95 16.87 -4.58 4.13
CA LYS A 95 17.70 -5.71 4.60
C LYS A 95 16.99 -6.56 5.65
N VAL A 96 16.34 -5.91 6.63
CA VAL A 96 15.55 -6.58 7.67
C VAL A 96 14.40 -7.39 7.05
N SER A 97 13.60 -6.77 6.18
CA SER A 97 12.47 -7.43 5.52
C SER A 97 12.93 -8.60 4.65
N PHE A 98 14.00 -8.43 3.88
CA PHE A 98 14.51 -9.46 2.99
C PHE A 98 15.16 -10.61 3.77
N CYS A 99 15.83 -10.32 4.88
CA CYS A 99 16.32 -11.34 5.81
C CYS A 99 15.19 -12.25 6.29
N ARG A 100 14.08 -11.67 6.78
CA ARG A 100 12.92 -12.47 7.25
C ARG A 100 12.36 -13.36 6.14
N ASN A 101 12.17 -12.83 4.93
CA ASN A 101 11.60 -13.60 3.82
C ASN A 101 12.57 -14.70 3.32
N ILE A 102 13.86 -14.40 3.16
CA ILE A 102 14.84 -15.36 2.65
C ILE A 102 15.16 -16.47 3.65
N LEU A 103 15.15 -16.18 4.94
CA LEU A 103 15.35 -17.18 5.99
C LEU A 103 14.03 -17.83 6.45
N ASN A 104 12.89 -17.37 5.94
CA ASN A 104 11.55 -17.81 6.37
C ASN A 104 11.43 -17.76 7.90
N LEU A 105 11.79 -16.61 8.49
CA LEU A 105 11.68 -16.38 9.92
C LEU A 105 10.21 -16.22 10.31
N GLU A 106 9.81 -16.85 11.40
CA GLU A 106 8.45 -16.70 11.92
C GLU A 106 8.21 -15.26 12.39
N PRO A 107 7.01 -14.68 12.24
CA PRO A 107 6.71 -13.30 12.64
C PRO A 107 7.02 -12.97 14.11
N GLU A 108 6.92 -13.96 15.01
CA GLU A 108 7.20 -13.83 16.45
C GLU A 108 8.71 -13.81 16.77
N GLU A 109 9.56 -14.17 15.82
CA GLU A 109 11.00 -14.34 16.04
C GLU A 109 11.75 -13.01 15.85
N ASP A 110 12.56 -12.63 16.84
CA ASP A 110 13.47 -11.50 16.74
C ASP A 110 14.65 -11.81 15.81
N ILE A 111 15.13 -10.79 15.10
CA ILE A 111 16.32 -10.94 14.25
C ILE A 111 17.57 -10.90 15.13
N SER A 112 18.14 -12.08 15.37
CA SER A 112 19.42 -12.25 16.06
C SER A 112 20.62 -11.91 15.16
N GLN A 113 21.80 -11.75 15.76
CA GLN A 113 23.05 -11.62 14.99
C GLN A 113 23.34 -12.88 14.15
N GLU A 114 22.95 -14.07 14.63
CA GLU A 114 23.10 -15.32 13.88
C GLU A 114 22.27 -15.30 12.59
N HIS A 115 21.03 -14.79 12.65
CA HIS A 115 20.19 -14.59 11.46
C HIS A 115 20.84 -13.63 10.46
N VAL A 116 21.43 -12.53 10.95
CA VAL A 116 22.14 -11.58 10.08
C VAL A 116 23.33 -12.27 9.37
N TYR A 117 24.14 -13.05 10.10
CA TYR A 117 25.25 -13.78 9.49
C TYR A 117 24.77 -14.82 8.47
N GLU A 118 23.72 -15.58 8.79
CA GLU A 118 23.13 -16.57 7.89
C GLU A 118 22.60 -15.91 6.61
N PHE A 119 21.84 -14.82 6.75
CA PHE A 119 21.31 -14.05 5.63
C PHE A 119 22.43 -13.54 4.72
N MET A 120 23.47 -12.92 5.29
CA MET A 120 24.59 -12.40 4.50
C MET A 120 25.31 -13.51 3.73
N ASN A 121 25.54 -14.66 4.37
CA ASN A 121 26.15 -15.82 3.71
C ASN A 121 25.27 -16.37 2.59
N LYS A 122 23.96 -16.49 2.83
CA LYS A 122 22.99 -16.99 1.85
C LYS A 122 22.89 -16.05 0.65
N VAL A 123 22.73 -14.75 0.88
CA VAL A 123 22.68 -13.74 -0.20
C VAL A 123 23.96 -13.76 -1.03
N GLN A 124 25.14 -13.75 -0.40
CA GLN A 124 26.41 -13.80 -1.12
C GLN A 124 26.55 -15.08 -1.95
N TYR A 125 26.13 -16.23 -1.40
CA TYR A 125 26.11 -17.49 -2.12
C TYR A 125 25.17 -17.43 -3.34
N GLU A 126 23.93 -16.98 -3.16
CA GLU A 126 22.92 -16.95 -4.22
C GLU A 126 23.26 -15.95 -5.34
N ILE A 127 23.80 -14.77 -4.98
CA ILE A 127 24.34 -13.77 -5.92
C ILE A 127 25.48 -14.40 -6.75
N LYS A 128 26.40 -15.12 -6.10
CA LYS A 128 27.49 -15.81 -6.80
C LYS A 128 26.98 -16.90 -7.73
N GLN A 129 26.07 -17.76 -7.28
CA GLN A 129 25.52 -18.85 -8.09
C GLN A 129 24.75 -18.34 -9.31
N ARG A 130 24.08 -17.18 -9.20
CA ARG A 130 23.35 -16.55 -10.31
C ARG A 130 24.22 -15.65 -11.19
N SER A 131 25.52 -15.60 -10.97
CA SER A 131 26.43 -14.69 -11.71
C SER A 131 26.00 -13.21 -11.62
N LEU A 132 25.52 -12.81 -10.44
CA LEU A 132 25.09 -11.45 -10.11
C LEU A 132 26.19 -10.65 -9.38
N ILE A 133 27.43 -11.13 -9.38
CA ILE A 133 28.60 -10.39 -8.89
C ILE A 133 28.95 -9.31 -9.92
N ASP A 134 29.32 -8.12 -9.46
CA ASP A 134 29.73 -6.97 -10.29
C ASP A 134 28.73 -6.64 -11.42
N ILE A 135 27.43 -6.70 -11.10
CA ILE A 135 26.37 -6.43 -12.07
C ILE A 135 26.53 -5.05 -12.70
N ASN A 136 26.23 -4.98 -14.00
CA ASN A 136 26.07 -3.71 -14.67
C ASN A 136 24.71 -3.10 -14.26
N ILE A 137 24.76 -1.99 -13.50
CA ILE A 137 23.58 -1.31 -12.94
C ILE A 137 22.53 -0.99 -14.03
N GLU A 138 22.95 -0.47 -15.19
CA GLU A 138 22.03 -0.12 -16.28
C GLU A 138 21.38 -1.36 -16.90
N LYS A 139 22.15 -2.44 -17.07
CA LYS A 139 21.60 -3.71 -17.54
C LYS A 139 20.62 -4.30 -16.53
N ALA A 140 20.98 -4.34 -15.24
CA ALA A 140 20.11 -4.85 -14.18
C ALA A 140 18.79 -4.07 -14.12
N LYS A 141 18.85 -2.74 -14.22
CA LYS A 141 17.67 -1.87 -14.30
C LYS A 141 16.80 -2.19 -15.52
N GLN A 142 17.40 -2.45 -16.68
CA GLN A 142 16.65 -2.86 -17.88
C GLN A 142 16.02 -4.25 -17.74
N ASP A 143 16.75 -5.20 -17.15
CA ASP A 143 16.28 -6.57 -16.93
C ASP A 143 15.10 -6.58 -15.95
N LEU A 144 15.18 -5.83 -14.85
CA LEU A 144 14.08 -5.63 -13.89
C LEU A 144 12.85 -4.98 -14.56
N LYS A 145 13.04 -3.95 -15.38
CA LYS A 145 11.94 -3.30 -16.13
C LYS A 145 11.24 -4.23 -17.12
N LYS A 146 11.95 -5.25 -17.62
CA LYS A 146 11.45 -6.23 -18.59
C LYS A 146 11.14 -7.58 -17.95
N ALA A 147 11.08 -7.64 -16.63
CA ALA A 147 10.90 -8.90 -15.92
C ALA A 147 9.59 -9.58 -16.32
N LYS A 148 9.71 -10.87 -16.62
CA LYS A 148 8.63 -11.76 -17.03
C LYS A 148 8.65 -13.06 -16.25
N ILE A 149 7.47 -13.66 -16.14
CA ILE A 149 7.24 -14.97 -15.56
C ILE A 149 6.69 -15.87 -16.68
N ASP A 150 7.36 -16.98 -16.88
CA ASP A 150 6.89 -18.07 -17.72
C ASP A 150 5.98 -18.99 -16.89
N ILE A 151 4.71 -19.11 -17.30
CA ILE A 151 3.66 -19.86 -16.60
C ILE A 151 2.79 -20.59 -17.63
N LEU A 152 2.69 -21.91 -17.53
CA LEU A 152 1.85 -22.76 -18.40
C LEU A 152 2.02 -22.45 -19.90
N GLY A 153 3.27 -22.27 -20.36
CA GLY A 153 3.61 -21.97 -21.75
C GLY A 153 3.48 -20.50 -22.17
N GLN A 154 3.01 -19.62 -21.28
CA GLN A 154 2.87 -18.19 -21.55
C GLN A 154 3.95 -17.37 -20.84
N SER A 155 4.51 -16.37 -21.53
CA SER A 155 5.50 -15.43 -20.96
C SER A 155 4.85 -14.08 -20.66
N LEU A 156 4.55 -13.85 -19.38
CA LEU A 156 3.77 -12.70 -18.90
C LEU A 156 4.67 -11.73 -18.15
N GLY A 157 4.47 -10.42 -18.33
CA GLY A 157 5.21 -9.43 -17.54
C GLY A 157 4.75 -9.42 -16.07
N ILE A 158 5.63 -9.05 -15.13
CA ILE A 158 5.28 -9.01 -13.68
C ILE A 158 4.08 -8.09 -13.39
N HIS A 159 3.95 -6.97 -14.10
CA HIS A 159 2.78 -6.08 -14.08
C HIS A 159 1.47 -6.65 -14.70
N GLN A 160 1.43 -7.93 -15.09
CA GLN A 160 0.23 -8.63 -15.59
C GLN A 160 -0.35 -9.56 -14.51
N ALA A 161 -0.39 -9.09 -13.26
CA ALA A 161 -0.83 -9.87 -12.10
C ALA A 161 -2.20 -10.53 -12.30
N GLU A 162 -3.19 -9.82 -12.85
CA GLU A 162 -4.51 -10.37 -13.19
C GLU A 162 -4.43 -11.62 -14.08
N ASN A 163 -3.59 -11.58 -15.13
CA ASN A 163 -3.43 -12.72 -16.05
C ASN A 163 -2.73 -13.90 -15.36
N ILE A 164 -1.73 -13.62 -14.52
CA ILE A 164 -1.00 -14.64 -13.76
C ILE A 164 -1.95 -15.30 -12.74
N ASN A 165 -2.71 -14.51 -11.99
CA ASN A 165 -3.72 -14.99 -11.05
C ASN A 165 -4.82 -15.80 -11.74
N ARG A 166 -5.26 -15.40 -12.93
CA ARG A 166 -6.23 -16.18 -13.71
C ARG A 166 -5.69 -17.56 -14.08
N LEU A 167 -4.40 -17.68 -14.43
CA LEU A 167 -3.78 -18.96 -14.74
C LEU A 167 -3.59 -19.83 -13.48
N LEU A 168 -3.18 -19.23 -12.36
CA LEU A 168 -3.10 -19.91 -11.07
C LEU A 168 -4.48 -20.43 -10.63
N TRP A 169 -5.51 -19.59 -10.76
CA TRP A 169 -6.89 -19.95 -10.47
C TRP A 169 -7.42 -21.07 -11.37
N LEU A 170 -7.10 -21.01 -12.67
CA LEU A 170 -7.50 -22.03 -13.65
C LEU A 170 -7.02 -23.42 -13.22
N ILE A 171 -5.78 -23.54 -12.74
CA ILE A 171 -5.25 -24.84 -12.27
C ILE A 171 -5.62 -25.14 -10.81
N ASN A 172 -6.46 -24.32 -10.16
CA ASN A 172 -6.86 -24.47 -8.76
C ASN A 172 -5.67 -24.38 -7.78
N SER A 173 -4.66 -23.56 -8.10
CA SER A 173 -3.59 -23.20 -7.17
C SER A 173 -4.16 -22.37 -6.01
N LYS A 174 -3.57 -22.54 -4.82
CA LYS A 174 -3.84 -21.68 -3.65
C LYS A 174 -3.00 -20.41 -3.64
N CYS A 175 -2.04 -20.31 -4.56
CA CYS A 175 -1.14 -19.18 -4.66
C CYS A 175 -1.86 -18.00 -5.33
N PHE A 176 -1.60 -16.82 -4.80
CA PHE A 176 -1.92 -15.55 -5.42
C PHE A 176 -0.62 -14.80 -5.69
N PHE A 177 -0.67 -13.97 -6.71
CA PHE A 177 0.44 -13.16 -7.16
C PHE A 177 0.00 -11.70 -7.21
N GLN A 178 0.69 -10.85 -6.45
CA GLN A 178 0.67 -9.41 -6.65
C GLN A 178 1.95 -9.04 -7.40
N GLY A 179 1.85 -8.15 -8.38
CA GLY A 179 3.00 -7.75 -9.18
C GLY A 179 2.75 -6.47 -9.96
N GLY A 180 3.76 -5.60 -9.98
CA GLY A 180 3.66 -4.27 -10.58
C GLY A 180 4.95 -3.48 -10.50
N PHE A 181 4.79 -2.16 -10.60
CA PHE A 181 5.86 -1.20 -10.41
C PHE A 181 5.39 -0.13 -9.42
N TYR A 182 6.18 0.11 -8.38
CA TYR A 182 6.01 1.25 -7.49
C TYR A 182 7.06 2.31 -7.88
N GLY A 183 6.61 3.38 -8.54
CA GLY A 183 7.50 4.31 -9.23
C GLY A 183 8.33 3.60 -10.31
N TYR A 184 9.65 3.56 -10.12
CA TYR A 184 10.58 2.87 -11.03
C TYR A 184 11.00 1.47 -10.59
N TYR A 185 10.61 1.06 -9.38
CA TYR A 185 11.01 -0.21 -8.79
C TYR A 185 9.98 -1.27 -9.08
N ILE A 186 10.46 -2.48 -9.36
CA ILE A 186 9.59 -3.64 -9.46
C ILE A 186 9.05 -3.98 -8.07
N GLU A 187 7.80 -4.39 -8.01
CA GLU A 187 7.18 -4.89 -6.78
C GLU A 187 6.46 -6.20 -7.09
N PHE A 188 6.65 -7.22 -6.24
CA PHE A 188 5.87 -8.43 -6.32
C PHE A 188 5.79 -9.17 -4.98
N ILE A 189 4.72 -9.95 -4.82
CA ILE A 189 4.51 -10.91 -3.74
C ILE A 189 3.89 -12.17 -4.35
N LEU A 190 4.42 -13.34 -4.02
CA LEU A 190 3.78 -14.62 -4.26
C LEU A 190 3.60 -15.35 -2.93
N GLY A 191 2.40 -15.84 -2.68
CA GLY A 191 2.07 -16.54 -1.44
C GLY A 191 0.74 -17.26 -1.52
N GLU A 192 0.47 -18.12 -0.54
CA GLU A 192 -0.84 -18.74 -0.40
C GLU A 192 -1.80 -17.85 0.38
N GLY A 193 -3.08 -17.90 0.04
CA GLY A 193 -4.05 -17.00 0.65
C GLY A 193 -5.51 -17.40 0.52
N SER A 194 -6.36 -16.45 0.90
CA SER A 194 -7.79 -16.50 0.69
C SER A 194 -8.25 -15.31 -0.16
N HIS A 195 -9.40 -15.48 -0.80
CA HIS A 195 -10.01 -14.47 -1.65
C HIS A 195 -11.43 -14.16 -1.15
N SER A 196 -11.77 -12.89 -1.11
CA SER A 196 -13.12 -12.41 -0.84
C SER A 196 -13.44 -11.18 -1.69
N LYS A 197 -14.69 -10.72 -1.65
CA LYS A 197 -15.15 -9.54 -2.40
C LYS A 197 -15.83 -8.54 -1.48
N ARG A 198 -15.41 -7.28 -1.51
CA ARG A 198 -16.04 -6.15 -0.79
C ARG A 198 -16.41 -5.05 -1.79
N GLY A 199 -17.70 -4.87 -2.05
CA GLY A 199 -18.18 -3.96 -3.10
C GLY A 199 -17.72 -4.41 -4.49
N LYS A 200 -17.03 -3.53 -5.22
CA LYS A 200 -16.40 -3.86 -6.51
C LYS A 200 -14.99 -4.47 -6.38
N TYR A 201 -14.36 -4.35 -5.22
CA TYR A 201 -12.97 -4.75 -4.98
C TYR A 201 -12.84 -6.24 -4.66
N GLN A 202 -11.78 -6.85 -5.19
CA GLN A 202 -11.31 -8.17 -4.80
C GLN A 202 -10.33 -8.00 -3.63
N ILE A 203 -10.54 -8.74 -2.54
CA ILE A 203 -9.66 -8.72 -1.38
C ILE A 203 -8.95 -10.06 -1.31
N PHE A 204 -7.63 -10.04 -1.40
CA PHE A 204 -6.76 -11.20 -1.26
C PHE A 204 -6.02 -11.09 0.08
N GLU A 205 -6.07 -12.14 0.88
CA GLU A 205 -5.37 -12.19 2.17
C GLU A 205 -4.28 -13.25 2.08
N PHE A 206 -3.02 -12.81 1.94
CA PHE A 206 -1.86 -13.68 2.02
C PHE A 206 -1.74 -14.22 3.44
N GLN A 207 -1.91 -15.54 3.58
CA GLN A 207 -1.71 -16.24 4.84
C GLN A 207 -0.23 -16.57 5.06
N LYS A 208 0.50 -16.83 3.97
CA LYS A 208 1.94 -17.09 3.96
C LYS A 208 2.57 -16.56 2.68
N GLU A 209 3.72 -15.90 2.79
CA GLU A 209 4.46 -15.33 1.67
C GLU A 209 5.66 -16.23 1.33
N TYR A 210 5.73 -16.73 0.09
CA TYR A 210 6.86 -17.55 -0.35
C TYR A 210 8.05 -16.69 -0.78
N ILE A 211 7.77 -15.63 -1.52
CA ILE A 211 8.80 -14.73 -2.03
C ILE A 211 8.18 -13.36 -2.30
N ARG A 212 8.93 -12.31 -1.98
CA ARG A 212 8.59 -10.93 -2.32
C ARG A 212 9.81 -10.15 -2.78
N SER A 213 9.59 -9.05 -3.48
CA SER A 213 10.68 -8.14 -3.82
C SER A 213 11.25 -7.46 -2.57
N PRO A 214 12.55 -7.12 -2.51
CA PRO A 214 13.19 -6.54 -1.32
C PRO A 214 12.56 -5.23 -0.81
N ASN A 215 12.03 -4.40 -1.71
CA ASN A 215 11.34 -3.16 -1.38
C ASN A 215 9.93 -3.37 -0.76
N THR A 216 9.38 -4.58 -0.81
CA THR A 216 8.11 -4.91 -0.16
C THR A 216 8.35 -5.18 1.32
N ILE A 217 8.57 -4.12 2.09
CA ILE A 217 8.97 -4.19 3.50
C ILE A 217 7.82 -4.66 4.42
N VAL A 218 8.16 -5.13 5.62
CA VAL A 218 7.17 -5.61 6.60
C VAL A 218 6.15 -4.53 6.96
N ALA A 219 6.57 -3.27 7.07
CA ALA A 219 5.68 -2.15 7.39
C ALA A 219 4.55 -1.94 6.35
N MET A 220 4.73 -2.42 5.11
CA MET A 220 3.68 -2.38 4.08
C MET A 220 2.67 -3.52 4.32
N ALA A 221 1.72 -3.34 5.23
CA ALA A 221 0.78 -4.40 5.58
C ALA A 221 -0.28 -4.70 4.50
N ALA A 222 -0.46 -3.78 3.55
CA ALA A 222 -1.32 -3.96 2.39
C ALA A 222 -0.66 -3.42 1.11
N VAL A 223 -1.15 -3.92 -0.03
CA VAL A 223 -0.76 -3.47 -1.36
C VAL A 223 -2.02 -3.35 -2.23
N ILE A 224 -2.15 -2.25 -2.96
CA ILE A 224 -3.30 -1.98 -3.83
C ILE A 224 -2.96 -2.20 -5.31
N GLY A 225 -3.83 -2.92 -6.00
CA GLY A 225 -4.01 -2.87 -7.45
C GLY A 225 -5.32 -2.16 -7.83
N LYS A 226 -5.58 -1.97 -9.13
CA LYS A 226 -6.71 -1.15 -9.64
C LYS A 226 -8.07 -1.44 -8.97
N ASP A 227 -8.44 -2.72 -8.83
CA ASP A 227 -9.63 -3.17 -8.11
C ASP A 227 -9.31 -4.36 -7.19
N GLU A 228 -8.05 -4.49 -6.77
CA GLU A 228 -7.54 -5.61 -5.97
C GLU A 228 -6.82 -5.05 -4.74
N ILE A 229 -7.08 -5.59 -3.55
CA ILE A 229 -6.39 -5.24 -2.32
C ILE A 229 -5.77 -6.51 -1.76
N PHE A 230 -4.46 -6.48 -1.51
CA PHE A 230 -3.70 -7.60 -0.97
C PHE A 230 -3.31 -7.27 0.47
N ILE A 231 -3.82 -8.04 1.43
CA ILE A 231 -3.48 -7.93 2.85
C ILE A 231 -2.46 -9.00 3.21
N ARG A 232 -1.46 -8.62 4.01
CA ARG A 232 -0.29 -9.45 4.30
C ARG A 232 -0.28 -9.88 5.76
N LYS A 233 -0.75 -11.10 6.04
CA LYS A 233 -0.87 -11.59 7.42
C LYS A 233 0.47 -11.69 8.14
N GLU A 234 1.54 -12.09 7.45
CA GLU A 234 2.88 -12.12 8.03
C GLU A 234 3.35 -10.73 8.46
N SER A 235 3.06 -9.69 7.66
CA SER A 235 3.32 -8.31 8.03
C SER A 235 2.52 -7.90 9.26
N LEU A 236 1.22 -8.21 9.29
CA LEU A 236 0.36 -7.90 10.44
C LEU A 236 0.85 -8.59 11.73
N LEU A 237 1.22 -9.86 11.64
CA LEU A 237 1.79 -10.63 12.75
C LEU A 237 3.12 -10.04 13.22
N THR A 238 3.97 -9.63 12.29
CA THR A 238 5.27 -9.05 12.64
C THR A 238 5.08 -7.70 13.34
N ILE A 239 4.19 -6.84 12.83
CA ILE A 239 3.83 -5.57 13.49
C ILE A 239 3.27 -5.84 14.88
N PHE A 240 2.35 -6.80 15.04
CA PHE A 240 1.84 -7.20 16.35
C PHE A 240 2.95 -7.60 17.33
N ASN A 241 3.86 -8.48 16.91
CA ASN A 241 4.93 -8.99 17.76
C ASN A 241 6.06 -7.98 18.02
N GLN A 242 6.31 -7.03 17.13
CA GLN A 242 7.40 -6.06 17.27
C GLN A 242 6.94 -4.72 17.86
N LYS A 243 5.70 -4.30 17.62
CA LYS A 243 5.15 -3.03 18.15
C LYS A 243 4.42 -3.23 19.47
N TRP A 244 3.57 -4.25 19.57
CA TRP A 244 2.59 -4.35 20.65
C TRP A 244 3.00 -5.29 21.77
N VAL A 245 3.45 -6.50 21.45
CA VAL A 245 3.87 -7.48 22.47
C VAL A 245 5.00 -6.98 23.39
N PRO A 246 6.05 -6.28 22.90
CA PRO A 246 7.18 -5.87 23.75
C PRO A 246 6.79 -4.85 24.82
N CYS A 247 5.73 -4.06 24.60
CA CYS A 247 5.24 -3.06 25.56
C CYS A 247 4.74 -3.68 26.89
N LEU A 248 4.42 -4.98 26.89
CA LEU A 248 3.98 -5.73 28.08
C LEU A 248 5.09 -6.61 28.68
N GLY A 249 6.31 -6.57 28.12
CA GLY A 249 7.46 -7.36 28.57
C GLY A 249 8.27 -6.66 29.68
N SER A 250 8.95 -7.45 30.52
CA SER A 250 9.78 -6.93 31.62
C SER A 250 11.14 -6.38 31.18
N GLU A 251 11.54 -6.58 29.92
CA GLU A 251 12.92 -6.33 29.44
C GLU A 251 13.06 -5.16 28.46
N LEU A 252 11.99 -4.50 28.04
CA LEU A 252 12.06 -3.51 26.96
C LEU A 252 11.20 -2.30 27.29
N MET A 253 11.84 -1.25 27.79
CA MET A 253 11.98 0.03 27.09
C MET A 253 12.71 0.98 28.05
N ASP A 254 13.94 1.35 27.71
CA ASP A 254 14.50 2.62 28.20
C ASP A 254 13.70 3.74 27.50
N ILE A 255 12.46 3.96 27.95
CA ILE A 255 11.64 5.07 27.51
C ILE A 255 12.41 6.32 27.94
N ASP A 256 12.81 7.15 26.98
CA ASP A 256 13.27 8.48 27.34
C ASP A 256 12.04 9.26 27.79
N ARG A 257 11.78 9.24 29.10
CA ARG A 257 10.66 9.99 29.71
C ARG A 257 10.78 11.51 29.51
N ASN A 258 11.90 11.99 28.97
CA ASN A 258 12.05 13.38 28.56
C ASN A 258 11.56 13.63 27.13
N ASP A 259 11.39 12.59 26.31
CA ASP A 259 10.77 12.68 25.00
C ASP A 259 9.24 12.59 25.12
N ILE A 260 8.58 13.72 24.89
CA ILE A 260 7.12 13.83 24.93
C ILE A 260 6.45 12.99 23.83
N ASN A 261 7.08 12.83 22.66
CA ASN A 261 6.49 12.06 21.56
C ASN A 261 6.45 10.58 21.92
N GLN A 262 7.53 10.07 22.52
CA GLN A 262 7.59 8.69 22.99
C GLN A 262 6.60 8.46 24.15
N THR A 263 6.55 9.40 25.12
CA THR A 263 5.63 9.32 26.27
C THR A 263 4.16 9.31 25.83
N ILE A 264 3.79 10.12 24.83
CA ILE A 264 2.44 10.11 24.26
C ILE A 264 2.17 8.79 23.51
N SER A 265 3.14 8.31 22.71
CA SER A 265 3.02 7.05 21.97
C SER A 265 2.71 5.88 22.91
N GLU A 266 3.45 5.73 24.01
CA GLU A 266 3.20 4.71 25.03
C GLU A 266 1.86 4.95 25.75
N GLY A 267 1.49 6.19 26.04
CA GLY A 267 0.19 6.52 26.62
C GLY A 267 -1.00 6.16 25.75
N ILE A 268 -0.87 6.22 24.41
CA ILE A 268 -1.90 5.72 23.50
C ILE A 268 -1.97 4.19 23.60
N LYS A 269 -0.82 3.49 23.62
CA LYS A 269 -0.76 2.02 23.71
C LYS A 269 -1.36 1.50 25.01
N ASP A 270 -1.11 2.15 26.13
CA ASP A 270 -1.71 1.82 27.43
C ASP A 270 -3.25 1.83 27.37
N ILE A 271 -3.83 2.85 26.71
CA ILE A 271 -5.29 2.92 26.52
C ILE A 271 -5.78 1.73 25.69
N VAL A 272 -5.05 1.34 24.65
CA VAL A 272 -5.41 0.17 23.84
C VAL A 272 -5.37 -1.11 24.69
N PHE A 273 -4.33 -1.30 25.50
CA PHE A 273 -4.24 -2.47 26.39
C PHE A 273 -5.38 -2.52 27.41
N ASP A 274 -5.74 -1.39 28.01
CA ASP A 274 -6.87 -1.27 28.92
C ASP A 274 -8.19 -1.63 28.22
N LEU A 275 -8.41 -1.17 26.99
CA LEU A 275 -9.62 -1.47 26.21
C LEU A 275 -9.75 -2.96 25.85
N TYR A 276 -8.64 -3.64 25.62
CA TYR A 276 -8.58 -5.10 25.43
C TYR A 276 -8.55 -5.88 26.76
N ASN A 277 -8.42 -5.22 27.90
CA ASN A 277 -8.21 -5.82 29.23
C ASN A 277 -7.00 -6.76 29.27
N VAL A 278 -5.85 -6.33 28.73
CA VAL A 278 -4.60 -7.09 28.75
C VAL A 278 -3.52 -6.36 29.55
N GLN A 279 -2.74 -7.09 30.34
CA GLN A 279 -1.68 -6.55 31.18
C GLN A 279 -0.39 -7.37 31.07
N THR A 280 -0.43 -8.50 30.36
CA THR A 280 0.69 -9.43 30.23
C THR A 280 0.87 -9.91 28.80
N VAL A 281 2.10 -10.33 28.47
CA VAL A 281 2.43 -10.97 27.17
C VAL A 281 1.55 -12.18 26.87
N ASN A 282 1.15 -12.96 27.88
CA ASN A 282 0.28 -14.11 27.65
C ASN A 282 -1.15 -13.69 27.31
N GLU A 283 -1.68 -12.65 27.94
CA GLU A 283 -3.03 -12.15 27.67
C GLU A 283 -3.13 -11.56 26.27
N ILE A 284 -2.16 -10.75 25.84
CA ILE A 284 -2.17 -10.18 24.49
C ILE A 284 -2.06 -11.28 23.41
N LYS A 285 -1.22 -12.31 23.64
CA LYS A 285 -1.13 -13.47 22.73
C LYS A 285 -2.44 -14.26 22.63
N ASN A 286 -3.22 -14.34 23.72
CA ASN A 286 -4.52 -15.02 23.71
C ASN A 286 -5.57 -14.29 22.87
N ILE A 287 -5.44 -12.98 22.67
CA ILE A 287 -6.35 -12.17 21.85
C ILE A 287 -5.80 -11.84 20.46
N GLN A 288 -4.66 -12.44 20.06
CA GLN A 288 -3.98 -12.16 18.80
C GLN A 288 -4.92 -12.19 17.59
N SER A 289 -5.80 -13.19 17.48
CA SER A 289 -6.73 -13.26 16.35
C SER A 289 -7.74 -12.11 16.31
N GLU A 290 -8.19 -11.61 17.47
CA GLU A 290 -9.09 -10.47 17.55
C GLU A 290 -8.34 -9.18 17.21
N TRP A 291 -7.13 -9.02 17.76
CA TRP A 291 -6.25 -7.89 17.48
C TRP A 291 -5.93 -7.75 15.99
N LEU A 292 -5.50 -8.84 15.35
CA LEU A 292 -5.20 -8.86 13.91
C LEU A 292 -6.45 -8.62 13.07
N GLY A 293 -7.62 -9.06 13.53
CA GLY A 293 -8.89 -8.78 12.84
C GLY A 293 -9.23 -7.29 12.84
N ASP A 294 -9.03 -6.63 13.99
CA ASP A 294 -9.26 -5.20 14.13
C ASP A 294 -8.25 -4.37 13.31
N MET A 295 -6.96 -4.72 13.36
CA MET A 295 -5.90 -4.08 12.56
C MET A 295 -6.06 -4.33 11.05
N GLY A 296 -6.45 -5.55 10.67
CA GLY A 296 -6.71 -5.89 9.26
C GLY A 296 -7.90 -5.11 8.71
N ASP A 297 -8.98 -4.95 9.48
CA ASP A 297 -10.15 -4.19 9.06
C ASP A 297 -9.86 -2.69 8.90
N THR A 298 -9.03 -2.07 9.76
CA THR A 298 -8.64 -0.65 9.59
C THR A 298 -7.85 -0.44 8.31
N ILE A 299 -6.87 -1.30 8.04
CA ILE A 299 -6.05 -1.25 6.82
C ILE A 299 -6.91 -1.47 5.58
N ILE A 300 -7.76 -2.51 5.55
CA ILE A 300 -8.67 -2.75 4.41
C ILE A 300 -9.56 -1.53 4.14
N CYS A 301 -10.11 -0.92 5.19
CA CYS A 301 -10.94 0.27 5.06
C CYS A 301 -10.15 1.48 4.53
N HIS A 302 -8.89 1.65 4.92
CA HIS A 302 -8.01 2.70 4.41
C HIS A 302 -7.81 2.55 2.89
N GLU A 303 -7.46 1.34 2.44
CA GLU A 303 -7.27 1.06 1.00
C GLU A 303 -8.54 1.26 0.17
N LEU A 304 -9.68 0.83 0.72
CA LEU A 304 -10.99 1.09 0.12
C LEU A 304 -11.32 2.58 0.07
N GLY A 305 -10.83 3.34 1.06
CA GLY A 305 -10.96 4.79 1.15
C GLY A 305 -10.34 5.51 -0.05
N HIS A 306 -9.12 5.14 -0.46
CA HIS A 306 -8.50 5.67 -1.69
C HIS A 306 -9.41 5.50 -2.90
N GLY A 307 -9.95 4.30 -3.06
CA GLY A 307 -10.90 3.97 -4.12
C GLY A 307 -12.15 4.85 -4.14
N ILE A 308 -12.64 5.27 -2.98
CA ILE A 308 -13.77 6.21 -2.86
C ILE A 308 -13.35 7.62 -3.23
N ILE A 309 -12.24 8.10 -2.65
CA ILE A 309 -11.78 9.48 -2.82
C ILE A 309 -11.38 9.76 -4.27
N GLN A 310 -10.53 8.91 -4.86
CA GLN A 310 -9.95 9.12 -6.20
C GLN A 310 -10.97 8.93 -7.33
N HIS A 311 -11.98 8.07 -7.14
CA HIS A 311 -12.92 7.74 -8.22
C HIS A 311 -14.32 8.32 -8.05
N HIS A 312 -14.73 8.71 -6.85
CA HIS A 312 -16.12 9.13 -6.59
C HIS A 312 -16.27 10.52 -5.96
N ILE A 313 -15.23 11.04 -5.31
CA ILE A 313 -15.31 12.33 -4.59
C ILE A 313 -14.51 13.42 -5.28
N LEU A 314 -13.21 13.20 -5.45
CA LEU A 314 -12.37 14.17 -6.14
C LEU A 314 -12.56 14.03 -7.66
N PRO A 315 -12.53 15.14 -8.41
CA PRO A 315 -12.37 15.07 -9.86
C PRO A 315 -11.09 14.32 -10.20
N GLN A 316 -11.14 13.41 -11.16
CA GLN A 316 -10.01 12.56 -11.55
C GLN A 316 -8.72 13.35 -11.84
N GLU A 317 -8.82 14.48 -12.53
CA GLU A 317 -7.65 15.34 -12.82
C GLU A 317 -7.03 15.90 -11.53
N ILE A 318 -7.87 16.29 -10.56
CA ILE A 318 -7.42 16.83 -9.27
C ILE A 318 -6.74 15.75 -8.43
N ALA A 319 -7.35 14.57 -8.31
CA ALA A 319 -6.74 13.45 -7.60
C ALA A 319 -5.38 13.08 -8.22
N ALA A 320 -5.27 13.04 -9.55
CA ALA A 320 -4.02 12.78 -10.25
C ALA A 320 -2.95 13.87 -10.02
N ILE A 321 -3.33 15.15 -9.95
CA ILE A 321 -2.38 16.24 -9.60
C ILE A 321 -1.90 16.07 -8.16
N GLY A 322 -2.80 15.72 -7.23
CA GLY A 322 -2.46 15.47 -5.83
C GLY A 322 -1.38 14.41 -5.68
N GLU A 323 -1.54 13.25 -6.33
CA GLU A 323 -0.52 12.20 -6.36
C GLU A 323 0.78 12.67 -7.02
N ALA A 324 0.67 13.38 -8.14
CA ALA A 324 1.82 13.91 -8.87
C ALA A 324 2.67 14.89 -8.05
N THR A 325 2.12 15.52 -7.01
CA THR A 325 2.91 16.37 -6.11
C THR A 325 4.02 15.62 -5.40
N LYS A 326 3.96 14.28 -5.28
CA LYS A 326 5.06 13.44 -4.77
C LYS A 326 6.38 13.64 -5.54
N MET A 327 6.34 14.14 -6.77
CA MET A 327 7.54 14.52 -7.52
C MET A 327 8.31 15.70 -6.88
N ALA A 328 7.68 16.45 -5.98
CA ALA A 328 8.30 17.47 -5.13
C ALA A 328 8.72 16.93 -3.74
N GLY A 329 8.69 15.60 -3.54
CA GLY A 329 8.81 14.96 -2.24
C GLY A 329 7.45 14.82 -1.54
N GLU A 330 7.45 14.15 -0.38
CA GLU A 330 6.26 14.07 0.48
C GLU A 330 5.87 15.47 0.98
N ASN A 331 4.57 15.77 0.95
CA ASN A 331 4.07 17.11 1.21
C ASN A 331 2.60 17.09 1.65
N ILE A 332 2.06 18.26 1.98
CA ILE A 332 0.69 18.39 2.48
C ILE A 332 -0.38 17.80 1.54
N PHE A 333 -0.21 17.84 0.22
CA PHE A 333 -1.20 17.29 -0.70
C PHE A 333 -1.18 15.76 -0.73
N THR A 334 -0.01 15.12 -0.64
CA THR A 334 0.06 13.65 -0.49
C THR A 334 -0.55 13.26 0.86
N ALA A 335 -0.19 13.95 1.94
CA ALA A 335 -0.80 13.75 3.26
C ALA A 335 -2.33 13.94 3.26
N LEU A 336 -2.86 14.92 2.54
CA LEU A 336 -4.31 15.14 2.44
C LEU A 336 -5.03 14.02 1.70
N LEU A 337 -4.41 13.38 0.70
CA LEU A 337 -5.01 12.22 0.03
C LEU A 337 -5.12 11.02 0.97
N GLU A 338 -4.11 10.78 1.80
CA GLU A 338 -4.12 9.76 2.87
C GLU A 338 -5.20 10.07 3.92
N VAL A 339 -5.25 11.31 4.43
CA VAL A 339 -6.29 11.77 5.37
C VAL A 339 -7.68 11.58 4.77
N LEU A 340 -7.88 11.94 3.49
CA LEU A 340 -9.17 11.77 2.84
C LEU A 340 -9.55 10.29 2.71
N ALA A 341 -8.61 9.39 2.46
CA ALA A 341 -8.87 7.95 2.45
C ALA A 341 -9.36 7.47 3.83
N ASP A 342 -8.76 7.96 4.90
CA ASP A 342 -9.15 7.62 6.28
C ASP A 342 -10.56 8.07 6.66
N LEU A 343 -10.94 9.21 6.11
CA LEU A 343 -12.22 9.88 6.35
C LEU A 343 -13.25 9.57 5.27
N ALA A 344 -12.95 8.65 4.34
CA ALA A 344 -13.77 8.40 3.17
C ALA A 344 -15.20 7.99 3.57
N PRO A 345 -16.23 8.73 3.11
CA PRO A 345 -17.61 8.47 3.48
C PRO A 345 -18.07 7.13 2.89
N SER A 346 -19.16 6.57 3.44
CA SER A 346 -19.73 5.34 2.91
C SER A 346 -20.18 5.51 1.45
N ASN A 347 -19.65 4.65 0.58
CA ASN A 347 -20.12 4.46 -0.78
C ASN A 347 -20.45 2.98 -0.98
N GLU A 348 -21.72 2.68 -1.24
CA GLU A 348 -22.24 1.30 -1.27
C GLU A 348 -21.92 0.52 0.02
N LYS A 349 -20.99 -0.45 -0.06
CA LYS A 349 -20.57 -1.34 1.05
C LYS A 349 -19.15 -1.07 1.53
N ILE A 350 -18.54 0.03 1.10
CA ILE A 350 -17.15 0.37 1.42
C ILE A 350 -17.09 1.77 2.04
N CYS A 351 -16.10 2.00 2.90
CA CYS A 351 -15.87 3.26 3.60
C CYS A 351 -14.44 3.30 4.15
N GLY A 352 -13.99 4.50 4.53
CA GLY A 352 -12.74 4.70 5.27
C GLY A 352 -12.82 4.20 6.72
N PRO A 353 -11.67 4.03 7.40
CA PRO A 353 -11.56 3.50 8.76
C PRO A 353 -12.40 4.25 9.79
N LEU A 354 -12.38 5.60 9.82
CA LEU A 354 -13.11 6.34 10.86
C LEU A 354 -14.63 6.25 10.70
N VAL A 355 -15.10 6.12 9.46
CA VAL A 355 -16.52 5.85 9.16
C VAL A 355 -16.89 4.43 9.59
N ASN A 356 -16.03 3.45 9.29
CA ASN A 356 -16.23 2.06 9.71
C ASN A 356 -16.32 1.94 11.24
N MET A 357 -15.41 2.57 11.98
CA MET A 357 -15.44 2.61 13.45
C MET A 357 -16.73 3.27 13.97
N SER A 358 -17.16 4.37 13.33
CA SER A 358 -18.42 5.03 13.67
C SER A 358 -19.64 4.10 13.47
N GLU A 359 -19.66 3.27 12.42
CA GLU A 359 -20.71 2.28 12.19
C GLU A 359 -20.65 1.11 13.19
N ILE A 360 -19.45 0.62 13.52
CA ILE A 360 -19.23 -0.42 14.53
C ILE A 360 -19.72 0.04 15.91
N SER A 361 -19.45 1.30 16.28
CA SER A 361 -19.79 1.86 17.59
C SER A 361 -21.27 1.73 17.95
N LYS A 362 -22.16 1.74 16.93
CA LYS A 362 -23.61 1.59 17.10
C LYS A 362 -24.01 0.26 17.72
N ASN A 363 -23.18 -0.78 17.55
CA ASN A 363 -23.44 -2.13 18.05
C ASN A 363 -22.37 -2.61 19.05
N ASN A 364 -21.15 -2.07 18.97
CA ASN A 364 -20.04 -2.44 19.84
C ASN A 364 -19.09 -1.25 20.02
N GLN A 365 -19.43 -0.38 20.98
CA GLN A 365 -18.66 0.82 21.33
C GLN A 365 -17.20 0.47 21.69
N ASN A 366 -16.98 -0.54 22.56
CA ASN A 366 -15.63 -0.93 22.98
C ASN A 366 -14.76 -1.40 21.79
N LYS A 367 -15.33 -2.16 20.83
CA LYS A 367 -14.60 -2.50 19.61
C LYS A 367 -14.26 -1.28 18.77
N ALA A 368 -15.16 -0.31 18.66
CA ALA A 368 -14.85 0.91 17.91
C ALA A 368 -13.73 1.72 18.60
N GLU A 369 -13.75 1.83 19.93
CA GLU A 369 -12.74 2.55 20.70
C GLU A 369 -11.36 1.89 20.61
N ARG A 370 -11.27 0.57 20.76
CA ARG A 370 -9.97 -0.13 20.65
C ARG A 370 -9.38 0.02 19.24
N MET A 371 -10.21 -0.07 18.19
CA MET A 371 -9.78 0.18 16.81
C MET A 371 -9.33 1.62 16.63
N TYR A 372 -10.03 2.58 17.24
CA TYR A 372 -9.72 3.99 17.15
C TYR A 372 -8.36 4.34 17.78
N PHE A 373 -8.10 3.89 19.02
CA PHE A 373 -6.83 4.16 19.69
C PHE A 373 -5.68 3.33 19.11
N MET A 374 -5.94 2.10 18.62
CA MET A 374 -4.95 1.33 17.87
C MET A 374 -4.52 2.09 16.62
N TYR A 375 -5.49 2.59 15.86
CA TYR A 375 -5.22 3.39 14.67
C TYR A 375 -4.54 4.71 15.02
N PHE A 376 -4.89 5.35 16.15
CA PHE A 376 -4.20 6.55 16.62
C PHE A 376 -2.72 6.28 16.91
N SER A 377 -2.38 5.11 17.45
CA SER A 377 -0.99 4.68 17.63
C SER A 377 -0.28 4.39 16.30
N ASP A 378 -0.99 3.90 15.28
CA ASP A 378 -0.41 3.61 13.96
C ASP A 378 -0.07 4.86 13.16
N ILE A 379 -0.81 5.95 13.36
CA ILE A 379 -0.55 7.23 12.70
C ILE A 379 0.41 8.14 13.46
N TRP A 380 0.87 7.77 14.66
CA TRP A 380 1.73 8.60 15.49
C TRP A 380 3.19 8.44 15.08
N PHE A 381 3.63 9.17 14.05
CA PHE A 381 5.01 9.06 13.56
C PHE A 381 6.00 9.97 14.29
N PHE A 382 5.57 10.79 15.26
CA PHE A 382 6.46 11.75 15.93
C PHE A 382 7.55 11.09 16.81
N ASP A 383 7.41 9.80 17.12
CA ASP A 383 8.40 8.99 17.83
C ASP A 383 9.34 8.19 16.89
N THR A 384 9.23 8.40 15.57
CA THR A 384 10.09 7.75 14.56
C THR A 384 10.98 8.77 13.84
N GLN A 385 11.89 8.27 13.00
CA GLN A 385 12.74 9.10 12.13
C GLN A 385 12.06 9.43 10.78
N ASP A 386 10.82 9.00 10.59
CA ASP A 386 10.08 9.08 9.32
C ASP A 386 9.39 10.45 9.17
N GLU A 387 10.19 11.53 9.12
CA GLU A 387 9.68 12.90 9.07
C GLU A 387 8.71 13.16 7.89
N TYR A 388 8.79 12.33 6.84
CA TYR A 388 7.91 12.41 5.68
C TYR A 388 6.43 12.14 6.02
N MET A 389 6.13 11.45 7.13
CA MET A 389 4.77 11.19 7.62
C MET A 389 4.27 12.26 8.60
N PHE A 390 5.04 13.30 8.90
CA PHE A 390 4.66 14.30 9.90
C PHE A 390 3.46 15.15 9.47
N ASP A 391 3.32 15.49 8.19
CA ASP A 391 2.17 16.26 7.70
C ASP A 391 0.87 15.46 7.84
N TYR A 392 0.93 14.15 7.56
CA TYR A 392 -0.18 13.22 7.77
C TYR A 392 -0.52 13.10 9.26
N THR A 393 0.49 12.90 10.12
CA THR A 393 0.33 12.83 11.58
C THR A 393 -0.29 14.11 12.14
N ASP A 394 0.21 15.28 11.74
CA ASP A 394 -0.31 16.60 12.16
C ASP A 394 -1.81 16.71 11.85
N CYS A 395 -2.24 16.32 10.65
CA CYS A 395 -3.64 16.39 10.24
C CYS A 395 -4.51 15.37 10.97
N MET A 396 -4.10 14.10 10.99
CA MET A 396 -4.90 13.03 11.58
C MET A 396 -4.98 13.14 13.10
N ALA A 397 -3.91 13.52 13.79
CA ALA A 397 -3.95 13.75 15.24
C ALA A 397 -4.90 14.89 15.61
N LEU A 398 -4.92 15.99 14.85
CA LEU A 398 -5.90 17.07 15.03
C LEU A 398 -7.34 16.57 14.87
N VAL A 399 -7.59 15.76 13.84
CA VAL A 399 -8.91 15.15 13.62
C VAL A 399 -9.27 14.27 14.81
N MET A 400 -8.41 13.31 15.17
CA MET A 400 -8.76 12.28 16.13
C MET A 400 -8.92 12.84 17.55
N LEU A 401 -7.99 13.68 18.01
CA LEU A 401 -8.07 14.29 19.34
C LEU A 401 -9.34 15.12 19.55
N SER A 402 -9.92 15.67 18.48
CA SER A 402 -11.13 16.49 18.56
C SER A 402 -12.42 15.71 18.90
N PHE A 403 -12.36 14.38 18.89
CA PHE A 403 -13.50 13.51 19.21
C PHE A 403 -13.29 12.66 20.47
N ILE A 404 -12.22 12.92 21.23
CA ILE A 404 -11.95 12.24 22.49
C ILE A 404 -12.45 13.12 23.65
N ASP A 405 -13.35 12.57 24.46
CA ASP A 405 -13.89 13.22 25.65
C ASP A 405 -12.90 13.13 26.83
N ASP A 406 -13.13 13.91 27.90
CA ASP A 406 -12.22 14.00 29.07
C ASP A 406 -12.02 12.66 29.80
N ASP A 407 -12.95 11.72 29.66
CA ASP A 407 -12.86 10.36 30.19
C ASP A 407 -12.21 9.36 29.22
N LYS A 408 -11.62 9.87 28.13
CA LYS A 408 -11.00 9.12 27.02
C LYS A 408 -11.99 8.30 26.17
N SER A 409 -13.30 8.43 26.37
CA SER A 409 -14.28 7.85 25.45
C SER A 409 -14.31 8.61 24.13
N VAL A 410 -14.75 7.93 23.06
CA VAL A 410 -14.77 8.52 21.71
C VAL A 410 -16.20 8.85 21.29
N ASN A 411 -16.42 10.11 20.89
CA ASN A 411 -17.72 10.60 20.43
C ASN A 411 -17.98 10.26 18.96
N PHE A 412 -18.25 8.99 18.68
CA PHE A 412 -18.55 8.49 17.33
C PHE A 412 -19.80 9.11 16.70
N ASN A 413 -20.75 9.60 17.51
CA ASN A 413 -21.93 10.28 17.00
C ASN A 413 -21.58 11.63 16.36
N GLU A 414 -20.69 12.40 16.99
CA GLU A 414 -20.22 13.65 16.40
C GLU A 414 -19.28 13.39 15.23
N LEU A 415 -18.36 12.43 15.34
CA LEU A 415 -17.50 12.00 14.24
C LEU A 415 -18.33 11.62 13.00
N SER A 416 -19.35 10.79 13.14
CA SER A 416 -20.24 10.39 12.04
C SER A 416 -20.90 11.58 11.32
N LYS A 417 -21.29 12.63 12.06
CA LYS A 417 -21.82 13.87 11.43
C LYS A 417 -20.75 14.62 10.66
N GLN A 418 -19.53 14.69 11.20
CA GLN A 418 -18.39 15.37 10.58
C GLN A 418 -17.93 14.66 9.30
N LEU A 419 -18.19 13.35 9.19
CA LEU A 419 -17.86 12.52 8.02
C LEU A 419 -19.03 12.33 7.04
N ASN A 420 -20.18 12.96 7.28
CA ASN A 420 -21.33 12.86 6.38
C ASN A 420 -21.19 13.79 5.17
N TYR A 421 -20.57 13.30 4.09
CA TYR A 421 -20.37 14.07 2.86
C TYR A 421 -21.68 14.51 2.17
N LYS A 422 -22.81 13.84 2.46
CA LYS A 422 -24.14 14.21 1.91
C LYS A 422 -24.81 15.36 2.67
N SER A 423 -24.24 15.80 3.80
CA SER A 423 -24.75 16.96 4.54
C SER A 423 -24.69 18.23 3.70
N ARG A 424 -25.67 19.12 3.86
CA ARG A 424 -25.66 20.45 3.21
C ARG A 424 -24.76 21.43 3.94
N ASP A 425 -24.58 21.26 5.24
CA ASP A 425 -23.72 22.10 6.05
C ASP A 425 -22.25 21.75 5.81
N LEU A 426 -21.37 22.74 5.94
CA LEU A 426 -19.94 22.52 5.89
C LEU A 426 -19.53 21.71 7.13
N ASN A 427 -18.94 20.55 6.90
CA ASN A 427 -18.38 19.66 7.92
C ASN A 427 -16.95 19.28 7.55
N LEU A 428 -16.27 18.52 8.42
CA LEU A 428 -14.87 18.13 8.25
C LEU A 428 -14.56 17.56 6.85
N ILE A 429 -15.26 16.50 6.43
CA ILE A 429 -14.94 15.84 5.15
C ILE A 429 -15.15 16.76 3.95
N ARG A 430 -16.23 17.56 3.95
CA ARG A 430 -16.49 18.50 2.87
C ARG A 430 -15.45 19.61 2.83
N TRP A 431 -15.07 20.13 3.99
CA TRP A 431 -14.03 21.15 4.09
C TRP A 431 -12.68 20.63 3.59
N LEU A 432 -12.28 19.41 3.97
CA LEU A 432 -11.04 18.78 3.51
C LEU A 432 -11.05 18.55 1.98
N VAL A 433 -12.17 18.09 1.42
CA VAL A 433 -12.31 17.93 -0.03
C VAL A 433 -12.21 19.28 -0.75
N GLU A 434 -12.89 20.31 -0.24
CA GLU A 434 -12.89 21.66 -0.83
C GLU A 434 -11.50 22.32 -0.76
N ILE A 435 -10.80 22.26 0.39
CA ILE A 435 -9.47 22.87 0.54
C ILE A 435 -8.43 22.12 -0.31
N THR A 436 -8.48 20.79 -0.37
CA THR A 436 -7.60 19.98 -1.23
C THR A 436 -7.81 20.33 -2.69
N LYS A 437 -9.08 20.37 -3.13
CA LYS A 437 -9.41 20.72 -4.51
C LYS A 437 -8.93 22.11 -4.87
N SER A 438 -9.24 23.12 -4.06
CA SER A 438 -8.85 24.50 -4.36
C SER A 438 -7.33 24.67 -4.40
N GLY A 439 -6.59 24.07 -3.46
CA GLY A 439 -5.13 24.13 -3.47
C GLY A 439 -4.51 23.51 -4.71
N LEU A 440 -5.04 22.37 -5.17
CA LEU A 440 -4.57 21.70 -6.38
C LEU A 440 -4.98 22.44 -7.67
N GLU A 441 -6.15 23.10 -7.69
CA GLU A 441 -6.56 23.98 -8.79
C GLU A 441 -5.64 25.21 -8.90
N ASP A 442 -5.25 25.81 -7.78
CA ASP A 442 -4.29 26.92 -7.73
C ASP A 442 -2.91 26.47 -8.22
N LEU A 443 -2.41 25.33 -7.75
CA LEU A 443 -1.15 24.73 -8.23
C LEU A 443 -1.19 24.48 -9.74
N MET A 444 -2.28 23.90 -10.23
CA MET A 444 -2.51 23.67 -11.65
C MET A 444 -2.47 24.99 -12.45
N GLN A 445 -3.03 26.07 -11.92
CA GLN A 445 -2.98 27.38 -12.56
C GLN A 445 -1.56 27.96 -12.60
N ILE A 446 -0.76 27.77 -11.54
CA ILE A 446 0.66 28.16 -11.52
C ILE A 446 1.40 27.43 -12.64
N ILE A 447 1.22 26.11 -12.77
CA ILE A 447 1.84 25.28 -13.82
C ILE A 447 1.37 25.73 -15.21
N LYS A 448 0.06 25.85 -15.43
CA LYS A 448 -0.51 26.25 -16.74
C LYS A 448 -0.11 27.64 -17.19
N SER A 449 0.22 28.54 -16.25
CA SER A 449 0.70 29.90 -16.54
C SER A 449 2.22 30.02 -16.67
N SER A 450 2.95 28.90 -16.57
CA SER A 450 4.41 28.85 -16.68
C SER A 450 4.90 28.77 -18.14
N THR A 451 6.16 29.12 -18.34
CA THR A 451 6.93 28.83 -19.55
C THR A 451 8.09 27.91 -19.22
N PHE A 452 8.44 27.00 -20.14
CA PHE A 452 9.37 25.91 -19.87
C PHE A 452 10.59 26.00 -20.77
N ASN A 453 11.79 25.85 -20.20
CA ASN A 453 13.04 25.91 -20.94
C ASN A 453 13.52 24.51 -21.31
N ARG A 454 13.54 24.18 -22.60
CA ARG A 454 14.04 22.89 -23.09
C ARG A 454 14.94 23.06 -24.29
N GLN A 455 16.20 22.60 -24.19
CA GLN A 455 17.17 22.63 -25.29
C GLN A 455 17.27 24.03 -25.97
N SER A 456 17.29 25.08 -25.16
CA SER A 456 17.32 26.49 -25.60
C SER A 456 16.05 27.00 -26.30
N GLN A 457 14.96 26.23 -26.28
CA GLN A 457 13.62 26.68 -26.68
C GLN A 457 12.77 27.00 -25.45
N VAL A 458 12.00 28.08 -25.54
CA VAL A 458 10.96 28.41 -24.56
C VAL A 458 9.65 27.83 -25.05
N LEU A 459 9.10 26.88 -24.31
CA LEU A 459 7.84 26.20 -24.60
C LEU A 459 6.73 26.81 -23.76
N THR A 460 5.53 26.93 -24.33
CA THR A 460 4.32 27.21 -23.56
C THR A 460 3.84 25.96 -22.84
N TYR A 461 2.85 26.09 -21.94
CA TYR A 461 2.17 24.93 -21.37
C TYR A 461 1.57 24.04 -22.47
N ALA A 462 0.92 24.61 -23.50
CA ALA A 462 0.29 23.83 -24.56
C ALA A 462 1.31 22.98 -25.34
N ASP A 463 2.48 23.55 -25.65
CA ASP A 463 3.56 22.83 -26.33
C ASP A 463 4.14 21.70 -25.45
N SER A 464 4.32 21.98 -24.16
CA SER A 464 4.84 21.03 -23.18
C SER A 464 3.85 19.89 -22.93
N GLU A 465 2.57 20.21 -22.79
CA GLU A 465 1.47 19.26 -22.66
C GLU A 465 1.44 18.29 -23.85
N GLN A 466 1.52 18.78 -25.08
CA GLN A 466 1.53 17.92 -26.26
C GLN A 466 2.74 16.97 -26.24
N HIS A 467 3.92 17.47 -25.84
CA HIS A 467 5.13 16.66 -25.77
C HIS A 467 5.03 15.56 -24.70
N ILE A 468 4.57 15.91 -23.50
CA ILE A 468 4.45 14.98 -22.37
C ILE A 468 3.37 13.95 -22.68
N LYS A 469 2.21 14.36 -23.23
CA LYS A 469 1.18 13.41 -23.67
C LYS A 469 1.72 12.41 -24.68
N ALA A 470 2.48 12.85 -25.69
CA ALA A 470 3.08 11.94 -26.66
C ALA A 470 4.05 10.94 -25.98
N THR A 471 4.83 11.41 -24.99
CA THR A 471 5.75 10.58 -24.21
C THR A 471 5.01 9.54 -23.38
N VAL A 472 3.97 9.94 -22.63
CA VAL A 472 3.16 9.03 -21.82
C VAL A 472 2.44 8.02 -22.70
N VAL A 473 1.77 8.46 -23.77
CA VAL A 473 1.06 7.56 -24.70
C VAL A 473 2.00 6.54 -25.34
N SER A 474 3.26 6.91 -25.63
CA SER A 474 4.25 5.97 -26.16
C SER A 474 4.63 4.84 -25.17
N LYS A 475 4.39 5.06 -23.87
CA LYS A 475 4.65 4.10 -22.78
C LYS A 475 3.40 3.29 -22.37
N MET A 476 2.19 3.71 -22.77
CA MET A 476 0.94 3.05 -22.38
C MET A 476 0.64 1.79 -23.18
N ARG A 477 -0.18 0.88 -22.63
CA ARG A 477 -0.70 -0.25 -23.40
C ARG A 477 -1.72 0.27 -24.41
N LYS A 478 -1.84 -0.42 -25.56
CA LYS A 478 -2.83 -0.07 -26.61
C LYS A 478 -4.29 -0.10 -26.13
N THR A 479 -4.56 -0.80 -25.03
CA THR A 479 -5.88 -0.96 -24.42
C THR A 479 -6.24 0.15 -23.43
N ASP A 480 -5.28 0.98 -23.03
CA ASP A 480 -5.50 1.98 -22.00
C ASP A 480 -6.18 3.21 -22.59
N SER A 481 -7.19 3.75 -21.89
CA SER A 481 -7.89 4.95 -22.34
C SER A 481 -7.16 6.22 -21.93
N LEU A 482 -7.14 7.23 -22.81
CA LEU A 482 -6.69 8.59 -22.48
C LEU A 482 -7.59 9.29 -21.45
N THR A 483 -8.75 8.70 -21.14
CA THR A 483 -9.66 9.17 -20.09
C THR A 483 -9.51 8.37 -18.80
N ASP A 484 -8.60 7.39 -18.72
CA ASP A 484 -8.41 6.58 -17.50
C ASP A 484 -7.59 7.36 -16.44
N TYR A 485 -7.83 7.03 -15.18
CA TYR A 485 -7.11 7.58 -14.04
C TYR A 485 -5.59 7.38 -14.19
N ASN A 486 -5.19 6.17 -14.60
CA ASN A 486 -3.78 5.81 -14.80
C ASN A 486 -3.06 6.72 -15.81
N PHE A 487 -3.75 7.13 -16.89
CA PHE A 487 -3.20 8.12 -17.82
C PHE A 487 -3.03 9.47 -17.15
N SER A 488 -4.04 9.91 -16.40
CA SER A 488 -4.04 11.22 -15.74
C SER A 488 -2.93 11.32 -14.69
N ALA A 489 -2.77 10.30 -13.85
CA ALA A 489 -1.71 10.22 -12.85
C ALA A 489 -0.32 10.22 -13.49
N SER A 490 -0.12 9.42 -14.57
CA SER A 490 1.15 9.38 -15.30
C SER A 490 1.48 10.71 -15.98
N PHE A 491 0.49 11.33 -16.64
CA PHE A 491 0.64 12.63 -17.28
C PHE A 491 1.00 13.72 -16.28
N TRP A 492 0.28 13.80 -15.16
CA TRP A 492 0.52 14.83 -14.18
C TRP A 492 1.85 14.63 -13.43
N SER A 493 2.26 13.39 -13.17
CA SER A 493 3.58 13.12 -12.57
C SER A 493 4.70 13.67 -13.45
N GLU A 494 4.69 13.33 -14.75
CA GLU A 494 5.67 13.84 -15.72
C GLU A 494 5.56 15.37 -15.90
N MET A 495 4.35 15.93 -15.84
CA MET A 495 4.13 17.38 -15.94
C MET A 495 4.66 18.14 -14.73
N VAL A 496 4.43 17.65 -13.50
CA VAL A 496 4.94 18.27 -12.27
C VAL A 496 6.46 18.16 -12.24
N GLU A 497 7.03 16.98 -12.52
CA GLU A 497 8.48 16.79 -12.60
C GLU A 497 9.11 17.74 -13.64
N PHE A 498 8.55 17.78 -14.85
CA PHE A 498 9.01 18.69 -15.91
C PHE A 498 8.92 20.15 -15.48
N SER A 499 7.85 20.53 -14.76
CA SER A 499 7.68 21.88 -14.23
C SER A 499 8.73 22.24 -13.19
N LEU A 500 9.02 21.35 -12.24
CA LEU A 500 10.04 21.58 -11.21
C LEU A 500 11.44 21.73 -11.81
N GLN A 501 11.73 21.01 -12.90
CA GLN A 501 13.05 21.02 -13.54
C GLN A 501 13.25 22.17 -14.53
N THR A 502 12.20 22.57 -15.26
CA THR A 502 12.36 23.40 -16.46
C THR A 502 11.53 24.69 -16.48
N SER A 503 10.56 24.84 -15.57
CA SER A 503 9.69 26.02 -15.52
C SER A 503 10.45 27.26 -15.04
N ASN A 504 10.07 28.43 -15.56
CA ASN A 504 10.47 29.72 -15.00
C ASN A 504 9.84 30.03 -13.63
N LYS A 505 8.85 29.24 -13.20
CA LYS A 505 8.15 29.33 -11.91
C LYS A 505 8.41 28.12 -11.01
N SER A 506 9.51 27.39 -11.22
CA SER A 506 9.83 26.20 -10.43
C SER A 506 9.89 26.48 -8.93
N GLU A 507 10.44 27.63 -8.52
CA GLU A 507 10.47 28.04 -7.10
C GLU A 507 9.08 28.43 -6.58
N ASP A 508 8.26 29.16 -7.36
CA ASP A 508 6.87 29.48 -6.96
C ASP A 508 6.05 28.20 -6.71
N ILE A 509 6.27 27.15 -7.51
CA ILE A 509 5.63 25.85 -7.35
C ILE A 509 6.05 25.19 -6.03
N LYS A 510 7.36 25.14 -5.74
CA LYS A 510 7.88 24.56 -4.50
C LYS A 510 7.41 25.33 -3.27
N ASP A 511 7.48 26.66 -3.33
CA ASP A 511 7.05 27.54 -2.24
C ASP A 511 5.54 27.42 -2.02
N PHE A 512 4.74 27.31 -3.09
CA PHE A 512 3.31 27.08 -2.95
C PHE A 512 3.02 25.78 -2.19
N ILE A 513 3.58 24.65 -2.65
CA ILE A 513 3.38 23.33 -2.01
C ILE A 513 3.80 23.38 -0.53
N LYS A 514 4.98 23.91 -0.25
CA LYS A 514 5.51 24.03 1.12
C LYS A 514 4.65 24.89 2.03
N ASN A 515 4.22 26.05 1.54
CA ASN A 515 3.48 27.02 2.36
C ASN A 515 2.00 26.68 2.50
N TYR A 516 1.43 25.88 1.58
CA TYR A 516 0.03 25.45 1.66
C TYR A 516 -0.25 24.60 2.91
N LYS A 517 0.78 23.93 3.47
CA LYS A 517 0.72 23.24 4.77
C LYS A 517 0.08 24.10 5.85
N ASN A 518 0.53 25.34 5.99
CA ASN A 518 0.05 26.25 7.03
C ASN A 518 -1.42 26.65 6.81
N VAL A 519 -1.86 26.75 5.55
CA VAL A 519 -3.27 27.05 5.22
C VAL A 519 -4.16 25.91 5.71
N VAL A 520 -3.76 24.66 5.42
CA VAL A 520 -4.49 23.46 5.78
C VAL A 520 -4.54 23.28 7.30
N LEU A 521 -3.39 23.26 7.98
CA LEU A 521 -3.35 23.03 9.43
C LEU A 521 -4.10 24.12 10.21
N ASN A 522 -3.97 25.38 9.81
CA ASN A 522 -4.70 26.48 10.46
C ASN A 522 -6.20 26.44 10.20
N GLY A 523 -6.60 26.04 8.99
CA GLY A 523 -7.99 25.82 8.67
C GLY A 523 -8.60 24.70 9.50
N LEU A 524 -7.89 23.58 9.61
CA LEU A 524 -8.32 22.39 10.35
C LEU A 524 -8.44 22.69 11.85
N MET A 525 -7.44 23.35 12.46
CA MET A 525 -7.50 23.77 13.86
C MET A 525 -8.68 24.71 14.13
N LYS A 526 -8.95 25.67 13.23
CA LYS A 526 -10.09 26.59 13.39
C LYS A 526 -11.43 25.88 13.26
N LEU A 527 -11.52 24.91 12.35
CA LEU A 527 -12.73 24.13 12.12
C LEU A 527 -13.08 23.28 13.35
N LEU A 528 -12.09 22.59 13.92
CA LEU A 528 -12.31 21.63 15.00
C LEU A 528 -12.21 22.24 16.41
N ASN A 529 -11.38 23.27 16.61
CA ASN A 529 -10.96 23.74 17.95
C ASN A 529 -11.05 25.27 18.13
N SER A 530 -12.06 25.90 17.52
CA SER A 530 -12.21 27.37 17.32
C SER A 530 -11.91 28.31 18.49
N LYS A 531 -12.09 27.92 19.76
CA LYS A 531 -11.84 28.80 20.93
C LYS A 531 -10.38 28.82 21.38
N VAL A 532 -9.66 27.71 21.24
CA VAL A 532 -8.28 27.55 21.74
C VAL A 532 -7.26 27.59 20.60
N ALA A 533 -7.70 27.25 19.38
CA ALA A 533 -6.87 27.22 18.17
C ALA A 533 -6.16 28.54 17.86
N ASN A 534 -6.78 29.70 18.15
CA ASN A 534 -6.19 31.01 17.83
C ASN A 534 -4.83 31.27 18.52
N ASN A 535 -4.56 30.60 19.64
CA ASN A 535 -3.30 30.75 20.36
C ASN A 535 -2.16 29.88 19.79
N TYR A 536 -2.45 28.97 18.86
CA TYR A 536 -1.53 27.94 18.36
C TYR A 536 -1.46 27.88 16.83
N LEU A 537 -1.95 28.92 16.14
CA LEU A 537 -1.97 28.97 14.67
C LEU A 537 -0.57 28.89 14.01
N ASP A 538 0.50 29.10 14.77
CA ASP A 538 1.86 28.95 14.26
C ASP A 538 2.57 27.71 14.85
N ASN A 539 1.88 26.91 15.68
CA ASN A 539 2.46 25.73 16.32
C ASN A 539 1.42 24.61 16.57
N THR A 540 0.97 23.98 15.49
CA THR A 540 0.01 22.86 15.53
C THR A 540 0.49 21.70 16.42
N ARG A 541 1.78 21.38 16.40
CA ARG A 541 2.33 20.26 17.17
C ARG A 541 2.27 20.52 18.68
N GLU A 542 2.56 21.73 19.11
CA GLU A 542 2.39 22.11 20.52
C GLU A 542 0.92 22.00 20.98
N PHE A 543 -0.02 22.36 20.11
CA PHE A 543 -1.45 22.13 20.40
C PHE A 543 -1.76 20.64 20.57
N ILE A 544 -1.30 19.79 19.65
CA ILE A 544 -1.49 18.33 19.72
C ILE A 544 -0.92 17.79 21.04
N HIS A 545 0.31 18.13 21.39
CA HIS A 545 0.93 17.68 22.64
C HIS A 545 0.15 18.12 23.87
N ARG A 546 -0.29 19.38 23.90
CA ARG A 546 -1.11 19.89 25.00
C ARG A 546 -2.42 19.13 25.14
N GLU A 547 -3.10 18.81 24.04
CA GLU A 547 -4.34 18.05 24.08
C GLU A 547 -4.13 16.63 24.58
N CYS A 548 -3.06 15.95 24.14
CA CYS A 548 -2.69 14.64 24.70
C CYS A 548 -2.46 14.73 26.22
N ILE A 549 -1.70 15.73 26.68
CA ILE A 549 -1.44 15.95 28.13
C ILE A 549 -2.75 16.26 28.88
N ARG A 550 -3.63 17.08 28.31
CA ARG A 550 -4.93 17.43 28.91
C ARG A 550 -5.81 16.20 29.09
N LEU A 551 -5.78 15.29 28.12
CA LEU A 551 -6.48 14.00 28.14
C LEU A 551 -5.74 12.93 28.95
N ASN A 552 -4.59 13.25 29.55
CA ASN A 552 -3.74 12.32 30.29
C ASN A 552 -3.31 11.10 29.44
N ILE A 553 -2.95 11.38 28.18
CA ILE A 553 -2.37 10.45 27.19
C ILE A 553 -0.86 10.71 27.13
N ASN A 554 -0.19 10.49 28.25
CA ASN A 554 1.25 10.67 28.44
C ASN A 554 1.66 9.95 29.73
N SER A 555 1.89 8.63 29.65
CA SER A 555 2.20 7.79 30.81
C SER A 555 3.70 7.52 31.00
#